data_AF-A0A1B2EC03-F1
#
_entry.id   AF-A0A1B2EC03-F1
#
_cell.length_a   1.000
_cell.length_b   1.000
_cell.length_c   1.000
_cell.angle_alpha   90.00
_cell.angle_beta   90.00
_cell.angle_gamma   90.00
#
_symmetry.space_group_name_H-M   'P 1'
#
loop_
_entity.id
_entity.type
_entity.pdbx_description
1 polymer ?
#
loop_
_entity_poly.entity_id
_entity_poly.type
_entity_poly.pdbx_seq_one_letter_code
_entity_poly.pdbx_strand_id
1 'polypeptide(L)'
;MSRAPIYEPAALSQPDRSVLTVEIQRVLAVLSEVEACYESNRECLKGWSGPDAIRARFVEQLDAYHAEARGPLVQRLADLHQQITMASIIQSLGGSRH
;
A
#
# COMPACT_ATOMS: atom_id res chain seq x y z
N MET A 1 -37.46 20.57 28.49
CA MET A 1 -37.24 19.12 28.60
C MET A 1 -36.18 18.73 27.58
N SER A 2 -35.02 18.26 28.04
CA SER A 2 -33.85 17.97 27.22
C SER A 2 -34.06 16.70 26.40
N ARG A 3 -34.01 16.80 25.07
CA ARG A 3 -33.94 15.64 24.17
C ARG A 3 -32.47 15.35 23.94
N ALA A 4 -31.96 14.31 24.62
CA ALA A 4 -30.62 13.81 24.38
C ALA A 4 -30.50 13.39 22.90
N PRO A 5 -29.43 13.77 22.19
CA PRO A 5 -29.13 13.11 20.93
C PRO A 5 -28.73 11.67 21.27
N ILE A 6 -29.50 10.72 20.75
CA ILE A 6 -29.12 9.33 20.70
C ILE A 6 -27.82 9.30 19.89
N TYR A 7 -26.71 9.15 20.61
CA TYR A 7 -25.44 8.77 20.01
C TYR A 7 -25.65 7.33 19.58
N GLU A 8 -26.18 7.15 18.37
CA GLU A 8 -26.12 5.88 17.67
C GLU A 8 -24.63 5.55 17.63
N PRO A 9 -24.17 4.54 18.39
CA PRO A 9 -22.76 4.23 18.43
C PRO A 9 -22.45 3.85 17.00
N ALA A 10 -21.64 4.67 16.34
CA ALA A 10 -21.04 4.34 15.07
C ALA A 10 -20.45 2.96 15.28
N ALA A 11 -21.19 1.95 14.84
CA ALA A 11 -20.76 0.59 14.85
C ALA A 11 -19.43 0.67 14.13
N LEU A 12 -18.37 0.26 14.84
CA LEU A 12 -17.07 0.02 14.26
C LEU A 12 -17.27 -1.12 13.26
N SER A 13 -17.89 -0.80 12.12
CA SER A 13 -18.14 -1.71 11.02
C SER A 13 -16.77 -2.04 10.50
N GLN A 14 -16.29 -3.20 10.95
CA GLN A 14 -15.07 -3.81 10.47
C GLN A 14 -15.09 -3.71 8.95
N PRO A 15 -14.04 -3.15 8.32
CA PRO A 15 -14.05 -2.97 6.88
C PRO A 15 -14.30 -4.34 6.23
N ASP A 16 -15.31 -4.39 5.36
CA ASP A 16 -15.65 -5.61 4.66
C ASP A 16 -14.39 -6.13 3.94
N ARG A 17 -14.16 -7.44 4.07
CA ARG A 17 -13.04 -8.13 3.44
C ARG A 17 -12.99 -7.86 1.93
N SER A 18 -14.15 -7.68 1.29
CA SER A 18 -14.25 -7.32 -0.12
C SER A 18 -13.59 -5.95 -0.40
N VAL A 19 -13.85 -4.95 0.44
CA VAL A 19 -13.29 -3.59 0.34
C VAL A 19 -11.78 -3.62 0.57
N LEU A 20 -11.31 -4.36 1.59
CA LEU A 20 -9.87 -4.50 1.85
C LEU A 20 -9.14 -5.17 0.67
N THR A 21 -9.78 -6.15 0.03
CA THR A 21 -9.22 -6.82 -1.14
C THR A 21 -9.09 -5.88 -2.34
N VAL A 22 -10.11 -5.04 -2.59
CA VAL A 22 -10.05 -4.01 -3.64
C VAL A 22 -8.93 -3.01 -3.37
N GLU A 23 -8.77 -2.57 -2.12
CA GLU A 23 -7.69 -1.66 -1.74
C GLU A 23 -6.30 -2.29 -1.91
N ILE A 24 -6.12 -3.57 -1.58
CA ILE A 24 -4.87 -4.29 -1.88
C ILE A 24 -4.58 -4.28 -3.38
N GLN A 25 -5.56 -4.59 -4.21
CA GLN A 25 -5.38 -4.59 -5.67
C GLN A 25 -5.00 -3.20 -6.20
N ARG A 26 -5.60 -2.14 -5.67
CA ARG A 26 -5.26 -0.75 -6.03
C ARG A 26 -3.81 -0.43 -5.67
N VAL A 27 -3.39 -0.74 -4.44
CA VAL A 27 -2.02 -0.47 -4.01
C VAL A 27 -1.02 -1.29 -4.82
N LEU A 28 -1.34 -2.56 -5.15
CA LEU A 28 -0.50 -3.38 -6.03
C LEU A 28 -0.40 -2.81 -7.45
N ALA A 29 -1.49 -2.27 -8.00
CA ALA A 29 -1.47 -1.63 -9.31
C ALA A 29 -0.54 -0.41 -9.32
N VAL A 30 -0.66 0.48 -8.33
CA VAL A 30 0.23 1.64 -8.18
C VAL A 30 1.68 1.19 -7.97
N LEU A 31 1.92 0.16 -7.14
CA LEU A 31 3.26 -0.37 -6.94
C LEU A 31 3.84 -0.93 -8.25
N SER A 32 3.04 -1.64 -9.05
CA SER A 32 3.47 -2.14 -10.37
C SER A 32 3.87 -1.01 -11.32
N GLU A 33 3.15 0.11 -11.29
CA GLU A 33 3.50 1.30 -12.09
C GLU A 33 4.83 1.92 -11.65
N VAL A 34 5.05 2.03 -10.34
CA VAL A 34 6.31 2.53 -9.76
C VAL A 34 7.49 1.64 -10.17
N GLU A 35 7.35 0.32 -10.04
CA GLU A 35 8.41 -0.63 -10.41
C GLU A 35 8.69 -0.62 -11.93
N ALA A 36 7.65 -0.52 -12.75
CA ALA A 36 7.81 -0.43 -14.21
C ALA A 36 8.52 0.87 -14.64
N CYS A 37 8.17 1.99 -14.02
CA CYS A 37 8.83 3.28 -14.27
C CYS A 37 10.30 3.24 -13.87
N TYR A 38 10.60 2.69 -12.69
CA TYR A 38 11.98 2.53 -12.22
C TYR A 38 12.81 1.67 -13.16
N GLU A 39 12.32 0.49 -13.56
CA GLU A 39 13.09 -0.38 -14.46
C GLU A 39 13.28 0.27 -15.84
N SER A 40 12.24 0.92 -16.39
CA SER A 40 12.35 1.65 -17.66
C SER A 40 13.44 2.72 -17.61
N ASN A 41 13.44 3.56 -16.56
CA ASN A 41 14.46 4.60 -16.39
C ASN A 41 15.85 4.00 -16.21
N ARG A 42 15.96 2.90 -15.45
CA ARG A 42 17.22 2.20 -15.24
C ARG A 42 17.79 1.63 -16.54
N GLU A 43 16.94 1.04 -17.39
CA GLU A 43 17.33 0.57 -18.72
C GLU A 43 17.83 1.72 -19.62
N CYS A 44 17.16 2.88 -19.59
CA CYS A 44 17.65 4.07 -20.31
C CYS A 44 19.06 4.49 -19.83
N LEU A 45 19.32 4.42 -18.53
CA LEU A 45 20.64 4.75 -17.97
C LEU A 45 21.72 3.72 -18.34
N LYS A 46 21.37 2.45 -18.58
CA LYS A 46 22.34 1.43 -19.07
C LYS A 46 22.85 1.75 -20.47
N GLY A 47 21.99 2.28 -21.34
CA GLY A 47 22.34 2.70 -22.72
C GLY A 47 23.00 4.07 -22.83
N TRP A 48 23.29 4.73 -21.72
CA TRP A 48 23.79 6.10 -21.67
C TRP A 48 25.16 6.27 -22.37
N SER A 49 25.29 7.29 -23.23
CA SER A 49 26.52 7.59 -23.99
C SER A 49 27.33 8.82 -23.53
N GLY A 50 26.86 9.60 -22.57
CA GLY A 50 27.60 10.71 -21.96
C GLY A 50 28.52 10.30 -20.79
N PRO A 51 28.98 11.26 -19.96
CA PRO A 51 29.96 11.00 -18.90
C PRO A 51 29.45 10.09 -17.76
N ASP A 52 30.27 9.14 -17.36
CA ASP A 52 29.96 8.16 -16.31
C ASP A 52 29.62 8.80 -14.96
N ALA A 53 30.32 9.87 -14.58
CA ALA A 53 30.08 10.56 -13.31
C ALA A 53 28.67 11.16 -13.23
N ILE A 54 28.11 11.58 -14.36
CA ILE A 54 26.74 12.12 -14.42
C ILE A 54 25.73 10.96 -14.40
N ARG A 55 26.02 9.86 -15.12
CA ARG A 55 25.21 8.64 -15.04
C ARG A 55 25.08 8.13 -13.62
N ALA A 56 26.19 8.06 -12.88
CA ALA A 56 26.19 7.61 -11.49
C ALA A 56 25.29 8.47 -10.60
N ARG A 57 25.30 9.80 -10.78
CA ARG A 57 24.40 10.70 -10.04
C ARG A 57 22.93 10.49 -10.38
N PHE A 58 22.58 10.27 -11.64
CA PHE A 58 21.19 9.97 -12.01
C PHE A 58 20.74 8.60 -11.51
N VAL A 59 21.62 7.59 -11.46
CA VAL A 59 21.31 6.31 -10.82
C VAL A 59 21.01 6.50 -9.34
N GLU A 60 21.87 7.22 -8.61
CA GLU A 60 21.67 7.48 -7.18
C GLU A 60 20.35 8.23 -6.91
N GLN A 61 20.03 9.23 -7.73
CA GLN A 61 18.76 9.96 -7.64
C GLN A 61 17.55 9.09 -7.97
N LEU A 62 17.66 8.22 -8.97
CA LEU A 62 16.62 7.29 -9.37
C LEU A 62 16.34 6.27 -8.26
N ASP A 63 17.38 5.72 -7.65
CA ASP A 63 17.28 4.76 -6.54
C ASP A 63 16.63 5.41 -5.31
N ALA A 64 17.02 6.64 -4.97
CA ALA A 64 16.42 7.39 -3.88
C ALA A 64 14.92 7.66 -4.12
N TYR A 65 14.57 8.13 -5.31
CA TYR A 65 13.19 8.38 -5.69
C TYR A 65 12.33 7.10 -5.67
N HIS A 66 12.87 5.99 -6.18
CA HIS A 66 12.19 4.68 -6.13
C HIS A 66 11.95 4.23 -4.70
N ALA A 67 12.95 4.34 -3.82
CA ALA A 67 12.80 3.98 -2.41
C ALA A 67 11.73 4.82 -1.70
N GLU A 68 11.71 6.14 -1.93
CA GLU A 68 10.71 7.06 -1.38
C GLU A 68 9.30 6.76 -1.87
N ALA A 69 9.12 6.45 -3.16
CA ALA A 69 7.82 6.13 -3.73
C ALA A 69 7.32 4.74 -3.28
N ARG A 70 8.21 3.77 -3.21
CA ARG A 70 7.89 2.36 -2.89
C ARG A 70 7.56 2.14 -1.42
N GLY A 71 8.29 2.81 -0.51
CA GLY A 71 8.19 2.58 0.94
C GLY A 71 6.76 2.66 1.48
N PRO A 72 6.03 3.78 1.26
CA PRO A 72 4.66 3.93 1.74
C PRO A 72 3.69 2.89 1.18
N LEU A 73 3.86 2.47 -0.07
CA LEU A 73 3.01 1.47 -0.73
C LEU A 73 3.18 0.08 -0.10
N VAL A 74 4.44 -0.31 0.15
CA VAL A 74 4.73 -1.59 0.82
C VAL A 74 4.22 -1.60 2.26
N GLN A 75 4.41 -0.49 3.00
CA GLN A 75 3.85 -0.36 4.34
C GLN A 75 2.31 -0.49 4.31
N ARG A 76 1.66 0.19 3.36
CA ARG A 76 0.20 0.11 3.22
C ARG A 76 -0.29 -1.31 2.92
N LEU A 77 0.44 -2.08 2.11
CA LEU A 77 0.12 -3.49 1.86
C LEU A 77 0.24 -4.33 3.13
N ALA A 78 1.27 -4.11 3.94
CA ALA A 78 1.43 -4.79 5.22
C ALA A 78 0.25 -4.48 6.17
N ASP A 79 -0.15 -3.21 6.27
CA ASP A 79 -1.26 -2.79 7.10
C ASP A 79 -2.60 -3.41 6.66
N LEU A 80 -2.86 -3.43 5.34
CA LEU A 80 -4.06 -4.04 4.77
C LEU A 80 -4.09 -5.55 5.00
N HIS A 81 -2.94 -6.22 4.84
CA HIS A 81 -2.82 -7.65 5.11
C HIS A 81 -3.07 -7.98 6.59
N GLN A 82 -2.55 -7.15 7.50
CA GLN A 82 -2.81 -7.29 8.94
C GLN A 82 -4.30 -7.11 9.25
N GLN A 83 -4.97 -6.13 8.65
CA GLN A 83 -6.42 -5.92 8.84
C GLN A 83 -7.24 -7.13 8.40
N ILE A 84 -6.94 -7.73 7.23
CA ILE A 84 -7.61 -8.95 6.77
C ILE A 84 -7.37 -10.12 7.73
N THR A 85 -6.12 -10.29 8.18
CA THR A 85 -5.74 -11.36 9.10
C THR A 85 -6.48 -11.22 10.43
N MET A 86 -6.51 -10.02 11.01
CA MET A 86 -7.23 -9.74 12.25
C MET A 86 -8.73 -9.93 12.11
N ALA A 87 -9.33 -9.48 11.00
CA ALA A 87 -10.75 -9.71 10.74
C ALA A 87 -11.08 -11.21 10.65
N SER A 88 -10.22 -11.99 10.02
CA SER A 88 -10.38 -13.45 9.89
C SER A 88 -10.31 -14.16 11.25
N ILE A 89 -9.37 -13.75 12.12
CA ILE A 89 -9.24 -14.31 13.48
C ILE A 89 -10.47 -13.98 14.34
N ILE A 90 -10.99 -12.76 14.26
CA ILE A 90 -12.18 -12.38 15.02
C ILE A 90 -13.41 -13.19 14.57
N GLN A 91 -13.55 -13.40 13.26
CA GLN A 91 -14.64 -14.23 12.71
C GLN A 91 -14.55 -15.69 13.17
N SER A 92 -13.34 -16.28 13.22
CA SER A 92 -13.18 -17.67 13.68
C SER A 92 -13.42 -17.83 15.18
N LEU A 93 -13.12 -16.82 16.00
CA LEU A 93 -13.38 -16.82 17.44
C LEU A 93 -14.86 -16.56 17.78
N GLY A 94 -15.53 -15.70 17.01
CA GLY A 94 -16.96 -15.40 17.17
C GLY A 94 -17.89 -16.53 16.71
N GLY A 95 -17.45 -17.37 15.76
CA GLY A 95 -18.21 -18.51 15.23
C GLY A 95 -18.26 -19.75 16.13
N SER A 96 -17.59 -19.75 17.29
CA SER A 96 -17.52 -20.92 18.20
C SER A 96 -18.59 -20.93 19.31
N ARG A 97 -19.61 -20.07 19.21
CA ARG A 97 -20.84 -20.15 20.02
C ARG A 97 -22.03 -20.48 19.12
N HIS A 98 -22.23 -21.75 18.79
CA HIS A 98 -23.56 -22.35 18.56
C HIS A 98 -23.44 -23.87 18.60
#